data_AF-A0AAT9G9K5-F1
#
_entry.id   AF-A0AAT9G9K5-F1
#
_cell.length_a   1.000
_cell.length_b   1.000
_cell.length_c   1.000
_cell.angle_alpha   90.00
_cell.angle_beta   90.00
_cell.angle_gamma   90.00
#
_symmetry.space_group_name_H-M   'P 1'
#
loop_
_entity.id
_entity.type
_entity.pdbx_description
1 polymer ?
#
loop_
_entity_poly.entity_id
_entity_poly.type
_entity_poly.pdbx_seq_one_letter_code
_entity_poly.pdbx_strand_id
1 'polypeptide(L)'
;MIPSKIELTGKVYIKYVDPIPVPNVGDVKLLLNDDALSLNKGDYDNLKSSGYIKAKIFDGLVWQNINISELCLEKEHKFTKKQKSIDSALLCRSIIEKHRGVTLYRTYRGHFTAQE
;
A
#
# COMPACT_ATOMS: atom_id res chain seq x y z
N MET A 1 -2.32 2.14 -22.39
CA MET A 1 -3.68 2.51 -21.93
C MET A 1 -3.76 2.10 -20.46
N ILE A 2 -4.07 3.03 -19.55
CA ILE A 2 -4.17 2.69 -18.11
C ILE A 2 -5.52 1.99 -17.90
N PRO A 3 -5.55 0.77 -17.33
CA PRO A 3 -6.78 0.00 -17.17
C PRO A 3 -7.80 0.71 -16.28
N SER A 4 -9.09 0.56 -16.62
CA SER A 4 -10.21 1.10 -15.83
C SER A 4 -10.53 0.25 -14.59
N LYS A 5 -10.09 -1.02 -14.59
CA LYS A 5 -10.23 -1.96 -13.48
C LYS A 5 -8.98 -2.83 -13.37
N ILE A 6 -8.58 -3.16 -12.15
CA ILE A 6 -7.42 -4.01 -11.86
C ILE A 6 -7.81 -5.01 -10.78
N GLU A 7 -7.52 -6.28 -11.01
CA GLU A 7 -7.69 -7.33 -10.00
C GLU A 7 -6.44 -7.43 -9.11
N LEU A 8 -6.64 -7.56 -7.80
CA LEU A 8 -5.54 -7.77 -6.86
C LEU A 8 -4.91 -9.16 -7.04
N THR A 9 -3.62 -9.20 -7.31
CA THR A 9 -2.86 -10.46 -7.44
C THR A 9 -2.65 -11.16 -6.09
N GLY A 10 -2.79 -10.41 -5.00
CA GLY A 10 -2.41 -10.82 -3.65
C GLY A 10 -0.90 -10.79 -3.41
N LYS A 11 -0.09 -10.22 -4.32
CA LYS A 11 1.33 -9.96 -4.05
C LYS A 11 1.50 -8.56 -3.49
N VAL A 12 2.10 -8.46 -2.31
CA VAL A 12 2.26 -7.19 -1.59
C VAL A 12 3.73 -7.01 -1.20
N TYR A 13 4.27 -5.84 -1.50
CA TYR A 13 5.66 -5.47 -1.25
C TYR A 13 5.74 -4.28 -0.30
N ILE A 14 6.62 -4.33 0.69
CA ILE A 14 6.92 -3.21 1.58
C ILE A 14 8.17 -2.50 1.04
N LYS A 15 8.05 -1.22 0.69
CA LYS A 15 9.13 -0.43 0.11
C LYS A 15 10.36 -0.41 1.05
N TYR A 16 11.56 -0.61 0.50
CA TYR A 16 12.86 -0.72 1.22
C TYR A 16 13.04 -1.93 2.14
N VAL A 17 12.01 -2.75 2.33
CA VAL A 17 12.10 -3.99 3.11
C VAL A 17 12.15 -5.19 2.17
N ASP A 18 11.20 -5.24 1.24
CA ASP A 18 11.11 -6.33 0.27
C ASP A 18 11.89 -5.98 -1.03
N PRO A 19 12.61 -6.93 -1.63
CA PRO A 19 13.05 -6.80 -3.00
C PRO A 19 11.83 -6.79 -3.91
N ILE A 20 11.72 -5.77 -4.77
CA ILE A 20 10.62 -5.66 -5.73
C ILE A 20 11.15 -6.15 -7.08
N PRO A 21 10.81 -7.38 -7.52
CA PRO A 21 11.13 -7.84 -8.87
C PRO A 21 10.30 -7.06 -9.90
N VAL A 22 10.32 -7.47 -11.16
CA VAL A 22 9.42 -6.91 -12.18
C VAL A 22 7.97 -7.11 -11.72
N PRO A 23 7.22 -6.01 -11.45
CA PRO A 23 5.87 -6.11 -10.91
C PRO A 23 4.86 -6.51 -11.99
N ASN A 24 3.80 -7.19 -11.58
CA ASN A 24 2.65 -7.54 -12.42
C ASN A 24 1.48 -6.61 -12.16
N VAL A 25 0.61 -6.44 -13.16
CA VAL A 25 -0.63 -5.67 -12.99
C VAL A 25 -1.41 -6.25 -11.82
N GLY A 26 -1.77 -5.41 -10.85
CA GLY A 26 -2.49 -5.83 -9.64
C GLY A 26 -1.62 -6.12 -8.42
N ASP A 27 -0.30 -6.10 -8.56
CA ASP A 27 0.61 -6.15 -7.42
C ASP A 27 0.51 -4.86 -6.60
N VAL A 28 0.65 -4.97 -5.28
CA VAL A 28 0.52 -3.84 -4.33
C VAL A 28 1.85 -3.54 -3.67
N LYS A 29 2.11 -2.24 -3.46
CA LYS A 29 3.27 -1.73 -2.73
C LYS A 29 2.83 -0.85 -1.58
N LEU A 30 3.30 -1.18 -0.38
CA LEU A 30 3.13 -0.44 0.85
C LEU A 30 4.33 0.49 1.08
N LEU A 31 4.07 1.71 1.51
CA LEU A 31 5.09 2.72 1.80
C LEU A 31 4.66 3.62 2.96
N LEU A 32 5.61 4.18 3.69
CA LEU A 32 5.33 5.19 4.71
C LEU A 32 4.78 6.47 4.07
N ASN A 33 3.83 7.12 4.74
CA ASN A 33 3.29 8.40 4.26
C ASN A 33 4.38 9.46 4.06
N ASP A 34 5.29 9.57 5.03
CA ASP A 34 6.31 10.62 5.07
C ASP A 34 7.58 10.27 4.29
N ASP A 35 7.53 9.20 3.50
CA ASP A 35 8.71 8.66 2.82
C ASP A 35 9.36 9.62 1.80
N ALA A 36 8.65 10.67 1.38
CA ALA A 36 9.18 11.73 0.53
C ALA A 36 9.93 12.83 1.32
N LEU A 37 9.58 13.06 2.59
CA LEU A 37 9.99 14.23 3.38
C LEU A 37 10.82 13.86 4.63
N SER A 38 10.82 12.60 5.03
CA SER A 38 11.59 12.09 6.16
C SER A 38 13.09 12.04 5.83
N LEU A 39 13.93 12.49 6.77
CA LEU A 39 15.38 12.24 6.76
C LEU A 39 15.70 10.75 6.90
N ASN A 40 14.77 9.98 7.49
CA ASN A 40 14.87 8.54 7.69
C ASN A 40 13.91 7.82 6.74
N LYS A 41 14.21 7.82 5.44
CA LYS A 41 13.42 7.11 4.43
C LYS A 41 13.50 5.60 4.67
N GLY A 42 12.36 4.91 4.61
CA GLY A 42 12.30 3.47 4.86
C GLY A 42 12.68 3.03 6.29
N ASP A 43 12.71 3.95 7.27
CA ASP A 43 12.97 3.60 8.67
C ASP A 43 11.69 3.13 9.35
N TYR A 44 11.34 1.86 9.09
CA TYR A 44 10.10 1.28 9.60
C TYR A 44 10.17 0.93 11.10
N ASP A 45 11.37 0.85 11.66
CA ASP A 45 11.62 0.50 13.07
C ASP A 45 11.62 1.70 14.02
N ASN A 46 11.52 2.92 13.49
CA ASN A 46 11.53 4.13 14.29
C ASN A 46 10.29 4.23 15.19
N LEU A 47 10.52 4.47 16.49
CA LEU A 47 9.48 4.72 17.47
C LEU A 47 9.21 6.21 17.73
N LYS A 48 9.89 7.12 17.03
CA LYS A 48 9.81 8.57 17.30
C LYS A 48 8.72 9.28 16.49
N SER A 49 8.15 8.62 15.49
CA SER A 49 7.16 9.18 14.58
C SER A 49 5.81 8.48 14.71
N SER A 50 4.75 9.25 14.44
CA SER A 50 3.40 8.74 14.23
C SER A 50 3.03 9.00 12.77
N GLY A 51 2.30 8.10 12.15
CA GLY A 51 1.98 8.23 10.74
C GLY A 51 1.03 7.14 10.28
N TYR A 52 1.05 6.92 8.96
CA TYR A 52 0.25 5.89 8.34
C TYR A 52 0.95 5.29 7.11
N ILE A 53 0.54 4.07 6.77
CA ILE A 53 0.96 3.31 5.59
C ILE A 53 0.06 3.74 4.43
N LYS A 54 0.69 4.08 3.30
CA LYS A 54 0.04 4.26 2.00
C LYS A 54 0.20 2.99 1.18
N ALA A 55 -0.77 2.73 0.33
CA ALA A 55 -0.69 1.63 -0.63
C ALA A 55 -0.77 2.15 -2.07
N LYS A 56 -0.06 1.47 -2.96
CA LYS A 56 -0.08 1.70 -4.40
C LYS A 56 -0.25 0.39 -5.15
N ILE A 57 -1.01 0.39 -6.23
CA ILE A 57 -1.19 -0.75 -7.13
C ILE A 57 -0.42 -0.52 -8.44
N PHE A 58 0.14 -1.57 -9.01
CA PHE A 58 0.80 -1.48 -10.31
C PHE A 58 -0.23 -1.63 -11.44
N ASP A 59 -0.28 -0.66 -12.35
CA ASP A 59 -1.23 -0.61 -13.47
C ASP A 59 -0.66 -1.19 -14.79
N GLY A 60 0.56 -1.73 -14.74
CA GLY A 60 1.30 -2.23 -15.91
C GLY A 60 2.35 -1.23 -16.43
N LEU A 61 2.29 0.02 -16.00
CA LEU A 61 3.24 1.07 -16.37
C LEU A 61 3.84 1.73 -15.13
N VAL A 62 3.01 2.13 -14.17
CA VAL A 62 3.41 2.87 -12.98
C VAL A 62 2.63 2.43 -11.74
N TRP A 63 3.13 2.84 -10.57
CA TRP A 63 2.48 2.60 -9.29
C TRP A 63 1.46 3.69 -8.98
N GLN A 64 0.18 3.33 -9.04
CA GLN A 64 -0.97 4.21 -8.82
C GLN A 64 -1.43 4.15 -7.36
N ASN A 65 -1.94 5.25 -6.82
CA ASN A 65 -2.43 5.30 -5.44
C ASN A 65 -3.73 4.50 -5.29
N ILE A 66 -3.84 3.71 -4.22
CA ILE A 66 -5.10 3.09 -3.80
C ILE A 66 -5.55 3.64 -2.44
N ASN A 67 -6.86 3.64 -2.22
CA ASN A 67 -7.41 3.95 -0.91
C ASN A 67 -7.25 2.75 0.03
N ILE A 68 -6.16 2.73 0.81
CA ILE A 68 -5.86 1.60 1.72
C ILE A 68 -6.96 1.41 2.78
N SER A 69 -7.68 2.46 3.15
CA SER A 69 -8.75 2.40 4.16
C SER A 69 -9.94 1.54 3.72
N GLU A 70 -10.11 1.31 2.41
CA GLU A 70 -11.14 0.41 1.90
C GLU A 70 -10.74 -1.07 2.01
N LEU A 71 -9.43 -1.34 2.09
CA LEU A 71 -8.88 -2.68 2.24
C LEU A 71 -8.56 -2.99 3.72
N CYS A 72 -8.12 -1.99 4.48
CA CYS A 72 -7.80 -2.07 5.90
C CYS A 72 -8.78 -1.17 6.66
N LEU A 73 -9.94 -1.75 7.01
CA LEU A 73 -11.18 -1.06 7.40
C LEU A 73 -11.09 -0.25 8.69
N GLU A 74 -10.11 -0.49 9.56
CA GLU A 74 -10.00 0.23 10.83
C GLU A 74 -8.84 1.23 10.81
N LYS A 75 -7.83 0.99 11.64
CA LYS A 75 -6.64 1.82 11.82
C LYS A 75 -5.38 0.98 11.70
N GLU A 76 -5.45 -0.20 11.07
CA GLU A 76 -4.31 -1.10 10.89
C GLU A 76 -3.17 -0.42 10.14
N HIS A 77 -3.53 0.46 9.21
CA HIS A 77 -2.59 1.26 8.44
C HIS A 77 -2.04 2.47 9.21
N LYS A 78 -2.39 2.70 10.48
CA LYS A 78 -1.91 3.83 11.28
C LYS A 78 -1.03 3.35 12.43
N PHE A 79 -0.02 4.15 12.80
CA PHE A 79 0.88 3.86 13.92
C PHE A 79 1.20 5.11 14.72
N THR A 80 1.52 4.92 16.00
CA THR A 80 1.87 5.99 16.94
C THR A 80 3.35 5.94 17.36
N LYS A 81 3.83 6.96 18.08
CA LYS A 81 5.23 7.08 18.60
C LYS A 81 5.62 6.04 19.67
N LYS A 82 4.94 4.91 19.70
CA LYS A 82 5.20 3.76 20.59
C LYS A 82 5.10 2.43 19.85
N GLN A 83 4.78 2.47 18.55
CA GLN A 83 4.58 1.31 17.70
C GLN A 83 5.54 1.41 16.54
N LYS A 84 6.12 0.26 16.15
CA LYS A 84 6.92 0.24 14.93
C LYS A 84 5.97 0.29 13.75
N SER A 85 6.30 1.13 12.78
CA SER A 85 5.50 1.23 11.55
C SER A 85 5.57 -0.05 10.70
N ILE A 86 6.61 -0.88 10.90
CA ILE A 86 6.71 -2.19 10.25
C ILE A 86 5.54 -3.11 10.64
N ASP A 87 5.08 -3.05 11.89
CA ASP A 87 3.99 -3.91 12.38
C ASP A 87 2.69 -3.58 11.63
N SER A 88 2.40 -2.29 11.46
CA SER A 88 1.28 -1.83 10.63
C SER A 88 1.43 -2.24 9.16
N ALA A 89 2.65 -2.16 8.61
CA ALA A 89 2.90 -2.57 7.22
C ALA A 89 2.69 -4.08 7.01
N LEU A 90 3.15 -4.91 7.94
CA LEU A 90 2.97 -6.37 7.91
C LEU A 90 1.50 -6.77 8.11
N LEU A 91 0.78 -6.04 8.97
CA LEU A 91 -0.66 -6.24 9.16
C LEU A 91 -1.43 -5.90 7.88
N CYS A 92 -1.18 -4.73 7.28
CA CYS A 92 -1.78 -4.34 6.01
C CYS A 92 -1.44 -5.32 4.89
N ARG A 93 -0.20 -5.82 4.84
CA ARG A 93 0.21 -6.86 3.90
C ARG A 93 -0.68 -8.09 4.03
N SER A 94 -0.80 -8.62 5.24
CA SER A 94 -1.60 -9.82 5.52
C SER A 94 -3.08 -9.64 5.15
N ILE A 95 -3.63 -8.44 5.33
CA ILE A 95 -5.02 -8.14 4.96
C ILE A 95 -5.17 -8.08 3.44
N ILE A 96 -4.31 -7.34 2.74
CA ILE A 96 -4.40 -7.16 1.28
C ILE A 96 -4.13 -8.48 0.55
N GLU A 97 -3.21 -9.32 1.03
CA GLU A 97 -2.97 -10.66 0.49
C GLU A 97 -4.24 -11.54 0.53
N LYS A 98 -5.11 -11.37 1.54
CA LYS A 98 -6.41 -12.06 1.64
C LYS A 98 -7.47 -11.51 0.67
N HIS A 99 -7.33 -10.26 0.23
CA HIS A 99 -8.20 -9.63 -0.77
C HIS A 99 -7.79 -9.96 -2.22
N ARG A 100 -6.97 -11.01 -2.43
CA ARG A 100 -6.68 -11.53 -3.77
C ARG A 100 -7.97 -11.80 -4.54
N GLY A 101 -7.99 -11.39 -5.81
CA GLY A 101 -9.16 -11.54 -6.69
C GLY A 101 -10.18 -10.41 -6.58
N VAL A 102 -10.05 -9.50 -5.61
CA VAL A 102 -10.90 -8.30 -5.55
C VAL A 102 -10.52 -7.36 -6.68
N THR A 103 -11.53 -6.86 -7.39
CA THR A 103 -11.35 -5.86 -8.44
C THR A 103 -11.39 -4.46 -7.85
N LEU A 104 -10.39 -3.66 -8.18
CA LEU A 104 -10.35 -2.23 -7.90
C LEU A 104 -10.68 -1.43 -9.16
N TYR A 105 -11.49 -0.40 -9.01
CA TYR A 105 -11.97 0.47 -10.08
C TYR A 105 -11.22 1.79 -10.06
N ARG A 106 -10.87 2.27 -11.25
CA ARG A 106 -10.19 3.55 -11.42
C ARG A 106 -11.20 4.70 -11.26
N THR A 107 -10.99 5.50 -10.23
CA THR A 107 -11.72 6.75 -10.01
C THR A 107 -11.32 7.83 -11.00
N TYR A 108 -12.17 8.85 -11.16
CA TYR A 108 -11.90 10.03 -12.01
C TYR A 108 -10.63 10.81 -11.61
N ARG A 109 -10.18 10.68 -10.37
CA ARG A 109 -8.94 11.30 -9.84
C ARG A 109 -7.68 10.45 -10.08
N GLY A 110 -7.81 9.31 -10.76
CA GLY A 110 -6.69 8.41 -11.06
C GLY A 110 -6.28 7.50 -9.90
N HIS A 111 -7.04 7.46 -8.81
CA HIS A 111 -6.89 6.48 -7.73
C HIS A 111 -7.68 5.21 -8.04
N PHE A 112 -7.32 4.09 -7.42
CA PHE A 112 -8.10 2.84 -7.48
C PHE A 112 -8.81 2.56 -6.15
N THR A 113 -10.09 2.18 -6.21
CA THR A 113 -10.99 1.92 -5.07
C THR A 113 -11.72 0.59 -5.23
N ALA A 114 -12.11 -0.05 -4.13
CA ALA A 114 -12.86 -1.31 -4.15
C ALA A 114 -14.37 -1.12 -4.39
N GLN A 115 -14.86 0.12 -4.32
CA GLN A 115 -16.24 0.50 -4.65
C GLN A 115 -16.29 1.12 -6.05
N GLU A 116 -17.30 0.74 -6.84
CA GLU A 116 -17.67 1.36 -8.13
C GLU A 116 -18.21 2.79 -7.94
#